data_AF-A0A6I5NDY8-F1
#
_entry.id   AF-A0A6I5NDY8-F1
#
_cell.length_a   1.000
_cell.length_b   1.000
_cell.length_c   1.000
_cell.angle_alpha   90.00
_cell.angle_beta   90.00
_cell.angle_gamma   90.00
#
_symmetry.space_group_name_H-M   'P 1'
#
loop_
_entity.id
_entity.type
_entity.pdbx_description
1 polymer ?
#
loop_
_entity_poly.entity_id
_entity_poly.type
_entity_poly.pdbx_seq_one_letter_code
_entity_poly.pdbx_strand_id
1 'polypeptide(L)'
;MTHASQDRVKEPHLRLTPLEVFELWKQGDYTPKGYLYHLILAQRRVGWWWRIDNVTEFCRQWEIPRSTFYRAKAALIAEGKLQENIIGAVELCIPDGSSEADLDSTNVCPAGETGVSLAGIPVPNLGQGVSLAGQSVSDLGQVEPETEAEQTFCDATDLLQPFFNSPPQSVCKDVCSFKQAQDPELLNSEDFSNDRPSVSNQSLEAQENREGKYTPPILQRAEKIGVNLRDRNLQRVIALWPERLPTAIACLEEKRATVKHPTRFLQRAIEDSWQPEKGHTAPTGFGAWFNEARRRSLVVASEMREGVLTVCLKNERWIPFEQLRQRSWDELSAWIGSLNHAF
;
A
#
# COMPACT_ATOMS: atom_id res chain seq x y z
N MET A 1 27.76 37.21 47.30
CA MET A 1 26.34 36.76 47.28
C MET A 1 26.25 35.61 46.28
N THR A 2 26.31 34.39 46.81
CA THR A 2 26.30 33.14 46.04
C THR A 2 24.85 32.70 45.85
N HIS A 3 24.36 32.72 44.61
CA HIS A 3 23.06 32.17 44.27
C HIS A 3 23.16 30.64 44.29
N ALA A 4 22.59 30.03 45.32
CA ALA A 4 22.41 28.59 45.40
C ALA A 4 21.36 28.18 44.34
N SER A 5 21.83 27.54 43.28
CA SER A 5 20.97 26.86 42.29
C SER A 5 20.17 25.78 42.99
N GLN A 6 18.87 26.01 43.14
CA GLN A 6 17.94 24.98 43.60
C GLN A 6 17.79 23.93 42.50
N ASP A 7 18.46 22.80 42.69
CA ASP A 7 18.12 21.55 42.01
C ASP A 7 16.68 21.19 42.37
N ARG A 8 15.74 21.49 41.46
CA ARG A 8 14.37 21.00 41.56
C ARG A 8 14.42 19.50 41.31
N VAL A 9 14.27 18.72 42.38
CA VAL A 9 13.95 17.30 42.32
C VAL A 9 12.72 17.17 41.43
N LYS A 10 12.91 16.68 40.21
CA LYS A 10 11.81 16.40 39.28
C LYS A 10 11.02 15.26 39.89
N GLU A 11 9.90 15.58 40.52
CA GLU A 11 8.95 14.55 40.93
C GLU A 11 8.63 13.69 39.70
N PRO A 12 8.69 12.35 39.83
CA PRO A 12 8.40 11.46 38.71
C PRO A 12 6.97 11.73 38.25
N HIS A 13 6.83 12.28 37.05
CA HIS A 13 5.52 12.56 36.45
C HIS A 13 4.68 11.27 36.52
N LEU A 14 3.60 11.32 37.31
CA LEU A 14 2.70 10.19 37.50
C LEU A 14 2.18 9.78 36.11
N ARG A 15 2.59 8.60 35.63
CA ARG A 15 2.08 8.07 34.37
C ARG A 15 0.64 7.63 34.60
N LEU A 16 -0.30 8.29 33.92
CA LEU A 16 -1.68 7.86 33.89
C LEU A 16 -1.77 6.43 33.37
N THR A 17 -2.61 5.63 34.01
CA THR A 17 -2.95 4.29 33.53
C THR A 17 -3.89 4.38 32.32
N PRO A 18 -3.94 3.35 31.45
CA PRO A 18 -4.85 3.37 30.30
C PRO A 18 -6.33 3.54 30.69
N LEU A 19 -6.73 3.03 31.86
CA LEU A 19 -8.07 3.16 32.42
C LEU A 19 -8.37 4.60 32.85
N GLU A 20 -7.44 5.29 33.52
CA GLU A 20 -7.61 6.70 33.89
C GLU A 20 -7.74 7.60 32.65
N VAL A 21 -6.93 7.35 31.61
CA VAL A 21 -7.04 8.07 30.34
C VAL A 21 -8.42 7.85 29.69
N PHE A 22 -8.97 6.64 29.77
CA PHE A 22 -10.29 6.32 29.28
C PHE A 22 -11.41 7.03 30.04
N GLU A 23 -11.34 7.08 31.37
CA GLU A 23 -12.32 7.81 32.20
C GLU A 23 -12.31 9.31 31.90
N LEU A 24 -11.13 9.92 31.74
CA LEU A 24 -11.01 11.33 31.34
C LEU A 24 -11.57 11.58 29.93
N TRP A 25 -11.43 10.63 29.01
CA TRP A 25 -12.07 10.70 27.69
C TRP A 25 -13.60 10.67 27.79
N LYS A 26 -14.16 9.82 28.66
CA LYS A 26 -15.60 9.77 28.93
C LYS A 26 -16.15 11.04 29.55
N GLN A 27 -15.35 11.72 30.37
CA GLN A 27 -15.68 13.00 30.97
C GLN A 27 -15.58 14.18 29.97
N GLY A 28 -14.97 13.96 28.80
CA GLY A 28 -14.83 14.96 27.75
C GLY A 28 -13.58 15.85 27.89
N ASP A 29 -12.65 15.49 28.78
CA ASP A 29 -11.42 16.26 29.03
C ASP A 29 -10.38 16.11 27.91
N TYR A 30 -10.51 15.06 27.09
CA TYR A 30 -9.64 14.83 25.96
C TYR A 30 -10.30 15.12 24.63
N THR A 31 -9.55 15.81 23.76
CA THR A 31 -9.82 15.77 22.32
C THR A 31 -9.50 14.37 21.78
N PRO A 32 -10.09 13.91 20.66
CA PRO A 32 -9.76 12.60 20.11
C PRO A 32 -8.27 12.38 19.83
N LYS A 33 -7.57 13.45 19.44
CA LYS A 33 -6.13 13.47 19.23
C LYS A 33 -5.37 13.25 20.54
N GLY A 34 -5.73 14.02 21.57
CA GLY A 34 -5.11 13.91 22.90
C GLY A 34 -5.36 12.56 23.54
N TYR A 35 -6.59 12.04 23.44
CA TYR A 35 -6.96 10.73 23.93
C TYR A 35 -6.10 9.62 23.32
N LEU A 36 -6.01 9.56 21.98
CA LEU A 36 -5.19 8.55 21.31
C LEU A 36 -3.71 8.66 21.72
N TYR A 37 -3.15 9.87 21.79
CA TYR A 37 -1.76 10.08 22.19
C TYR A 37 -1.47 9.61 23.62
N HIS A 38 -2.28 10.01 24.59
CA HIS A 38 -2.11 9.62 25.98
C HIS A 38 -2.40 8.13 26.22
N LEU A 39 -3.32 7.54 25.46
CA LEU A 39 -3.58 6.11 25.52
C LEU A 39 -2.35 5.28 25.10
N ILE A 40 -1.66 5.70 24.03
CA ILE A 40 -0.41 5.05 23.60
C ILE A 40 0.68 5.19 24.66
N LEU A 41 0.84 6.40 25.23
CA LEU A 41 1.80 6.67 26.31
C LEU A 41 1.53 5.84 27.58
N ALA A 42 0.26 5.58 27.89
CA ALA A 42 -0.13 4.79 29.04
C ALA A 42 0.13 3.28 28.83
N GLN A 43 0.04 2.79 27.58
CA GLN A 43 0.22 1.37 27.23
C GLN A 43 1.69 0.98 26.99
N ARG A 44 2.52 1.90 26.48
CA ARG A 44 3.88 1.61 26.04
C ARG A 44 4.85 2.74 26.41
N ARG A 45 6.14 2.38 26.47
CA ARG A 45 7.21 3.36 26.64
C ARG A 45 7.42 4.11 25.32
N VAL A 46 7.84 5.38 25.40
CA VAL A 46 8.24 6.18 24.23
C VAL A 46 9.34 5.41 23.46
N GLY A 47 9.29 5.48 22.13
CA GLY A 47 10.20 4.75 21.24
C GLY A 47 9.82 3.28 20.98
N TRP A 48 8.77 2.75 21.61
CA TRP A 48 8.33 1.37 21.39
C TRP A 48 7.13 1.29 20.44
N TRP A 49 7.19 0.35 19.50
CA TRP A 49 6.08 0.04 18.59
C TRP A 49 4.94 -0.65 19.33
N TRP A 50 3.73 -0.12 19.18
CA TRP A 50 2.50 -0.74 19.63
C TRP A 50 1.73 -1.30 18.43
N ARG A 51 1.64 -2.63 18.39
CA ARG A 51 0.95 -3.36 17.34
C ARG A 51 -0.54 -3.49 17.63
N ILE A 52 -1.35 -3.18 16.62
CA ILE A 52 -2.81 -3.31 16.61
C ILE A 52 -3.21 -4.26 15.46
N ASP A 53 -3.50 -5.51 15.79
CA ASP A 53 -3.83 -6.54 14.79
C ASP A 53 -5.22 -6.31 14.15
N ASN A 54 -6.20 -5.86 14.93
CA ASN A 54 -7.54 -5.57 14.44
C ASN A 54 -8.02 -4.19 14.93
N VAL A 55 -7.98 -3.21 14.03
CA VAL A 55 -8.38 -1.83 14.31
C VAL A 55 -9.85 -1.73 14.74
N THR A 56 -10.73 -2.60 14.23
CA THR A 56 -12.16 -2.58 14.58
C THR A 56 -12.37 -2.98 16.04
N GLU A 57 -11.68 -4.05 16.48
CA GLU A 57 -11.74 -4.52 17.86
C GLU A 57 -11.14 -3.50 18.82
N PHE A 58 -9.99 -2.93 18.44
CA PHE A 58 -9.35 -1.85 19.18
C PHE A 58 -10.28 -0.64 19.37
N CYS A 59 -10.90 -0.17 18.29
CA CYS A 59 -11.83 0.97 18.33
C CYS A 59 -13.05 0.68 19.21
N ARG A 60 -13.54 -0.57 19.20
CA ARG A 60 -14.64 -1.02 20.06
C ARG A 60 -14.24 -1.04 21.53
N GLN A 61 -13.08 -1.61 21.85
CA GLN A 61 -12.56 -1.71 23.22
C GLN A 61 -12.38 -0.34 23.88
N TRP A 62 -11.88 0.63 23.12
CA TRP A 62 -11.55 1.98 23.61
C TRP A 62 -12.63 3.02 23.31
N GLU A 63 -13.80 2.58 22.87
CA GLU A 63 -14.96 3.39 22.49
C GLU A 63 -14.62 4.64 21.65
N ILE A 64 -13.77 4.46 20.65
CA ILE A 64 -13.41 5.49 19.68
C ILE A 64 -14.00 5.13 18.31
N PRO A 65 -14.83 5.98 17.68
CA PRO A 65 -15.32 5.70 16.34
C PRO A 65 -14.17 5.52 15.36
N ARG A 66 -14.25 4.52 14.47
CA ARG A 66 -13.16 4.16 13.55
C ARG A 66 -12.72 5.34 12.67
N SER A 67 -13.66 6.16 12.21
CA SER A 67 -13.36 7.40 11.46
C SER A 67 -12.57 8.40 12.31
N THR A 68 -12.97 8.58 13.57
CA THR A 68 -12.30 9.44 14.54
C THR A 68 -10.89 8.95 14.85
N PHE A 69 -10.67 7.64 14.99
CA PHE A 69 -9.35 7.04 15.16
C PHE A 69 -8.41 7.40 14.01
N TYR A 70 -8.81 7.17 12.75
CA TYR A 70 -7.96 7.49 11.60
C TYR A 70 -7.69 8.98 11.47
N ARG A 71 -8.68 9.84 11.75
CA ARG A 71 -8.50 11.30 11.74
C ARG A 71 -7.53 11.77 12.81
N ALA A 72 -7.65 11.25 14.04
CA ALA A 72 -6.75 11.56 15.15
C ALA A 72 -5.33 11.07 14.87
N LYS A 73 -5.17 9.84 14.37
CA LYS A 73 -3.89 9.27 13.94
C LYS A 73 -3.21 10.13 12.88
N ALA A 74 -3.92 10.49 11.81
CA ALA A 74 -3.38 11.33 10.74
C ALA A 74 -2.92 12.71 11.26
N ALA A 75 -3.67 13.32 12.18
CA ALA A 75 -3.28 14.59 12.80
C ALA A 75 -2.01 14.45 13.66
N LEU A 76 -1.84 13.35 14.40
CA LEU A 76 -0.63 13.10 15.18
C LEU A 76 0.60 12.85 14.30
N ILE A 77 0.43 12.15 13.17
CA ILE A 77 1.51 11.93 12.19
C ILE A 77 1.93 13.26 11.56
N ALA A 78 0.96 14.11 11.17
CA ALA A 78 1.24 15.43 10.61
C ALA A 78 1.98 16.36 11.58
N GLU A 79 1.78 16.19 12.89
CA GLU A 79 2.49 16.92 13.95
C GLU A 79 3.86 16.32 14.31
N GLY A 80 4.28 15.22 13.67
CA GLY A 80 5.53 14.52 14.01
C GLY A 80 5.51 13.82 15.38
N LYS A 81 4.34 13.73 16.02
CA LYS A 81 4.18 13.12 17.36
C LYS A 81 3.96 11.61 17.33
N LEU A 82 3.70 11.06 16.15
CA LEU A 82 3.40 9.65 15.96
C LEU A 82 4.01 9.16 14.65
N GLN A 83 4.66 8.00 14.69
CA GLN A 83 5.13 7.25 13.54
C GLN A 83 4.22 6.04 13.31
N GLU A 84 4.05 5.66 12.05
CA GLU A 84 3.22 4.53 11.64
C GLU A 84 4.01 3.58 10.75
N ASN A 85 3.79 2.28 10.95
CA ASN A 85 4.23 1.21 10.08
C ASN A 85 3.07 0.25 9.82
N ILE A 86 2.86 -0.16 8.56
CA ILE A 86 1.74 -1.04 8.18
C ILE A 86 2.30 -2.30 7.52
N ILE A 87 2.47 -3.37 8.31
CA ILE A 87 2.93 -4.69 7.83
C ILE A 87 1.96 -5.75 8.36
N GLY A 88 0.85 -5.96 7.65
CA GLY A 88 -0.24 -6.87 8.03
C GLY A 88 -1.07 -6.41 9.25
N ALA A 89 -0.50 -5.57 10.11
CA ALA A 89 -1.13 -4.89 11.24
C ALA A 89 -0.71 -3.42 11.27
N VAL A 90 -1.44 -2.60 12.02
CA VAL A 90 -1.07 -1.18 12.24
C VAL A 90 -0.16 -1.10 13.45
N GLU A 91 1.07 -0.62 13.25
CA GLU A 91 2.04 -0.42 14.31
C GLU A 91 2.25 1.08 14.52
N LEU A 92 2.10 1.54 15.77
CA LEU A 92 2.19 2.94 16.15
C LEU A 92 3.33 3.16 17.15
N CYS A 93 4.15 4.19 16.95
CA CYS A 93 5.24 4.54 17.86
C CYS A 93 5.26 6.05 18.13
N ILE A 94 5.49 6.45 19.37
CA ILE A 94 5.76 7.85 19.71
C ILE A 94 7.29 8.01 19.70
N PRO A 95 7.87 8.83 18.81
CA PRO A 95 9.31 9.00 18.73
C PRO A 95 9.87 9.54 20.03
N ASP A 96 11.04 9.06 20.44
CA ASP A 96 11.75 9.64 21.56
C ASP A 96 12.33 10.98 21.10
N GLY A 97 11.90 12.07 21.73
CA GLY A 97 12.27 13.44 21.34
C GLY A 97 13.78 13.72 21.42
N SER A 98 14.58 12.74 21.83
CA SER A 98 16.03 12.75 21.77
C SER A 98 16.60 12.62 20.34
N SER A 99 15.78 12.36 19.33
CA SER A 99 16.22 12.18 17.94
C SER A 99 15.92 13.37 17.01
N GLU A 100 15.89 14.61 17.53
CA GLU A 100 15.81 15.84 16.69
C GLU A 100 17.16 16.24 16.04
N ALA A 101 18.11 15.31 15.90
CA ALA A 101 19.29 15.50 15.07
C ALA A 101 19.18 14.62 13.81
N ASP A 102 19.28 15.25 12.64
CA ASP A 102 19.58 14.62 11.35
C ASP A 102 18.45 13.99 10.53
N LEU A 103 17.34 14.73 10.32
CA LEU A 103 16.51 14.54 9.12
C LEU A 103 16.45 15.81 8.28
N ASP A 104 17.63 16.32 7.91
CA ASP A 104 17.79 17.02 6.63
C ASP A 104 18.35 16.02 5.61
N SER A 105 17.47 15.19 5.07
CA SER A 105 17.72 14.48 3.81
C SER A 105 16.80 15.07 2.75
N THR A 106 17.00 16.36 2.48
CA THR A 106 16.71 16.90 1.17
C THR A 106 17.68 16.27 0.17
N ASN A 107 17.18 15.26 -0.53
CA ASN A 107 17.85 14.63 -1.66
C ASN A 107 17.84 15.64 -2.84
N VAL A 108 18.79 16.59 -2.82
CA VAL A 108 19.09 17.48 -3.94
C VAL A 108 20.01 16.70 -4.89
N CYS A 109 19.45 16.23 -6.00
CA CYS A 109 20.22 15.67 -7.11
C CYS A 109 21.10 16.78 -7.72
N PRO A 110 22.44 16.66 -7.73
CA PRO A 110 23.25 17.49 -8.60
C PRO A 110 23.26 16.88 -10.00
N ALA A 111 22.83 17.67 -10.98
CA ALA A 111 23.13 17.43 -12.39
C ALA A 111 24.66 17.48 -12.57
N GLY A 112 25.22 16.41 -13.16
CA GLY A 112 26.65 16.30 -13.42
C GLY A 112 26.91 15.36 -14.59
N GLU A 113 27.05 15.96 -15.76
CA GLU A 113 27.59 15.35 -16.97
C GLU A 113 29.07 14.98 -16.79
N THR A 114 29.46 13.77 -17.20
CA THR A 114 30.76 13.34 -17.79
C THR A 114 30.75 11.80 -17.75
N GLY A 115 31.03 11.02 -18.79
CA GLY A 115 32.02 11.22 -19.85
C GLY A 115 33.12 10.18 -19.67
N VAL A 116 33.03 9.08 -20.44
CA VAL A 116 34.14 8.22 -20.94
C VAL A 116 35.01 7.47 -19.90
N SER A 117 35.05 6.14 -19.95
CA SER A 117 36.24 5.41 -20.44
C SER A 117 36.12 3.89 -20.24
N LEU A 118 36.33 3.18 -21.35
CA LEU A 118 36.26 1.73 -21.51
C LEU A 118 37.70 1.19 -21.58
N ALA A 119 38.19 0.57 -20.50
CA ALA A 119 39.37 -0.29 -20.48
C ALA A 119 39.19 -1.20 -19.25
N GLY A 120 39.12 -2.53 -19.38
CA GLY A 120 40.19 -3.39 -19.89
C GLY A 120 40.83 -4.07 -18.68
N ILE A 121 40.21 -5.14 -18.16
CA ILE A 121 40.78 -5.97 -17.09
C ILE A 121 40.94 -7.41 -17.61
N PRO A 122 42.18 -7.94 -17.69
CA PRO A 122 42.42 -9.33 -18.09
C PRO A 122 42.22 -10.27 -16.91
N VAL A 123 41.53 -11.38 -17.17
CA VAL A 123 41.40 -12.53 -16.25
C VAL A 123 42.57 -13.48 -16.48
N PRO A 124 43.34 -13.88 -15.46
CA PRO A 124 44.17 -15.05 -15.56
C PRO A 124 43.40 -16.31 -15.15
N ASN A 125 43.55 -17.29 -16.03
CA ASN A 125 43.18 -18.70 -15.93
C ASN A 125 44.14 -19.46 -14.98
N LEU A 126 43.90 -20.77 -14.78
CA LEU A 126 44.52 -21.79 -13.90
C LEU A 126 43.70 -22.07 -12.63
N GLY A 127 43.27 -23.28 -12.30
CA GLY A 127 43.63 -24.62 -12.79
C GLY A 127 43.81 -25.57 -11.59
N GLN A 128 43.46 -26.84 -11.76
CA GLN A 128 43.67 -27.99 -10.86
C GLN A 128 42.76 -28.03 -9.60
N GLY A 129 42.01 -29.09 -9.26
CA GLY A 129 42.04 -30.49 -9.64
C GLY A 129 42.67 -31.34 -8.53
N VAL A 130 41.88 -31.97 -7.66
CA VAL A 130 42.28 -33.17 -6.90
C VAL A 130 41.04 -34.01 -6.53
N SER A 131 41.15 -35.29 -6.86
CA SER A 131 40.28 -36.41 -6.49
C SER A 131 40.71 -36.96 -5.13
N LEU A 132 39.80 -37.39 -4.24
CA LEU A 132 40.09 -38.55 -3.38
C LEU A 132 38.85 -39.12 -2.71
N ALA A 133 38.80 -40.45 -2.73
CA ALA A 133 37.79 -41.36 -2.24
C ALA A 133 37.72 -41.45 -0.70
N GLY A 134 36.64 -42.07 -0.20
CA GLY A 134 36.73 -42.88 1.02
C GLY A 134 35.50 -42.89 1.92
N GLN A 135 34.76 -44.01 1.86
CA GLN A 135 34.16 -44.75 2.99
C GLN A 135 33.13 -44.05 3.90
N SER A 136 31.94 -44.62 4.09
CA SER A 136 31.72 -45.72 5.06
C SER A 136 30.23 -46.04 5.25
N VAL A 137 30.01 -47.25 5.72
CA VAL A 137 28.80 -48.06 5.93
C VAL A 137 27.95 -47.64 7.13
N SER A 138 26.63 -47.87 7.03
CA SER A 138 25.70 -48.51 8.01
C SER A 138 24.27 -48.29 7.47
N ASP A 139 23.53 -49.29 6.98
CA ASP A 139 22.92 -50.41 7.69
C ASP A 139 22.03 -49.96 8.87
N LEU A 140 20.72 -49.93 8.65
CA LEU A 140 19.67 -50.24 9.63
C LEU A 140 18.25 -50.04 9.06
N GLY A 141 17.50 -51.12 9.00
CA GLY A 141 16.15 -51.17 9.60
C GLY A 141 14.96 -50.86 8.68
N GLN A 142 14.49 -51.88 7.96
CA GLN A 142 13.08 -52.05 7.65
C GLN A 142 12.24 -52.04 8.93
N VAL A 143 11.20 -51.19 8.99
CA VAL A 143 9.95 -51.45 9.72
C VAL A 143 8.79 -50.76 8.99
N GLU A 144 8.05 -51.54 8.21
CA GLU A 144 6.60 -51.41 7.99
C GLU A 144 5.98 -52.49 8.90
N PRO A 145 4.82 -52.27 9.55
CA PRO A 145 3.58 -52.28 8.79
C PRO A 145 2.45 -51.36 9.29
N GLU A 146 1.56 -51.06 8.34
CA GLU A 146 0.08 -51.10 8.42
C GLU A 146 -0.57 -50.87 9.80
N THR A 147 -1.44 -49.85 9.86
CA THR A 147 -2.74 -50.04 10.50
C THR A 147 -3.78 -49.07 9.92
N GLU A 148 -4.70 -49.67 9.18
CA GLU A 148 -6.02 -49.13 8.86
C GLU A 148 -6.80 -48.86 10.16
N ALA A 149 -7.49 -47.73 10.21
CA ALA A 149 -8.65 -47.56 11.07
C ALA A 149 -9.62 -46.56 10.41
N GLU A 150 -10.59 -47.15 9.72
CA GLU A 150 -11.91 -46.56 9.53
C GLU A 150 -12.51 -46.21 10.90
N GLN A 151 -13.08 -45.01 11.05
CA GLN A 151 -14.33 -44.82 11.79
C GLN A 151 -14.88 -43.41 11.47
N THR A 152 -15.92 -43.32 10.63
CA THR A 152 -17.34 -43.35 11.02
C THR A 152 -17.81 -42.05 11.70
N PHE A 153 -18.51 -41.24 10.89
CA PHE A 153 -19.86 -40.72 11.16
C PHE A 153 -20.12 -40.06 12.53
N CYS A 154 -20.43 -38.76 12.51
CA CYS A 154 -21.57 -38.18 13.23
C CYS A 154 -22.03 -36.92 12.47
N ASP A 155 -23.00 -37.16 11.60
CA ASP A 155 -24.00 -36.21 11.14
C ASP A 155 -24.93 -35.90 12.32
N ALA A 156 -25.15 -34.63 12.65
CA ALA A 156 -26.26 -34.18 13.50
C ALA A 156 -26.46 -32.67 13.37
N THR A 157 -27.45 -32.34 12.54
CA THR A 157 -28.58 -31.43 12.84
C THR A 157 -28.32 -30.17 13.67
N ASP A 158 -28.52 -28.97 13.12
CA ASP A 158 -29.84 -28.35 12.84
C ASP A 158 -30.53 -27.84 14.12
N LEU A 159 -31.23 -26.70 13.98
CA LEU A 159 -31.97 -25.95 14.99
C LEU A 159 -31.14 -24.95 15.83
N LEU A 160 -31.14 -23.68 15.40
CA LEU A 160 -31.88 -22.60 16.07
C LEU A 160 -31.67 -21.28 15.29
N GLN A 161 -32.67 -20.92 14.47
CA GLN A 161 -32.93 -19.52 14.09
C GLN A 161 -33.79 -18.83 15.20
N PRO A 162 -34.35 -17.61 15.01
CA PRO A 162 -33.69 -16.34 15.29
C PRO A 162 -34.60 -15.40 16.10
N PHE A 163 -34.20 -14.85 17.24
CA PHE A 163 -34.98 -13.77 17.85
C PHE A 163 -34.06 -12.84 18.61
N PHE A 164 -34.00 -11.57 18.21
CA PHE A 164 -34.16 -10.41 19.10
C PHE A 164 -34.33 -9.13 18.26
N ASN A 165 -35.60 -8.78 18.08
CA ASN A 165 -36.20 -7.44 18.20
C ASN A 165 -35.25 -6.22 18.14
N SER A 166 -35.42 -5.42 17.08
CA SER A 166 -35.35 -3.95 17.16
C SER A 166 -36.79 -3.40 17.15
N PRO A 167 -37.08 -2.13 17.51
CA PRO A 167 -36.34 -1.13 18.30
C PRO A 167 -37.25 -0.52 19.41
N PRO A 168 -36.87 0.61 20.03
CA PRO A 168 -37.77 1.75 19.81
C PRO A 168 -37.05 3.05 19.46
N GLN A 169 -37.81 3.82 18.68
CA GLN A 169 -37.57 5.19 18.27
C GLN A 169 -37.45 6.10 19.51
N SER A 170 -36.44 6.98 19.51
CA SER A 170 -36.41 8.12 20.41
C SER A 170 -36.25 9.39 19.57
N VAL A 171 -37.28 10.21 19.71
CA VAL A 171 -37.50 11.53 19.15
C VAL A 171 -36.60 12.52 19.87
N CYS A 172 -35.70 13.19 19.15
CA CYS A 172 -35.20 14.51 19.56
C CYS A 172 -35.55 15.50 18.46
N LYS A 173 -36.62 16.24 18.73
CA LYS A 173 -36.92 17.54 18.11
C LYS A 173 -35.97 18.59 18.69
N ASP A 174 -35.85 19.65 17.92
CA ASP A 174 -35.49 21.01 18.33
C ASP A 174 -34.07 21.54 18.05
N VAL A 175 -34.09 22.43 17.03
CA VAL A 175 -33.58 23.80 17.07
C VAL A 175 -32.06 23.98 17.03
N CYS A 176 -31.57 24.30 15.83
CA CYS A 176 -30.66 25.43 15.65
C CYS A 176 -30.94 26.08 14.29
N SER A 177 -31.73 27.16 14.32
CA SER A 177 -31.85 28.12 13.24
C SER A 177 -30.51 28.82 13.03
N PHE A 178 -29.89 28.64 11.86
CA PHE A 178 -28.81 29.53 11.42
C PHE A 178 -29.36 30.44 10.32
N LYS A 179 -29.57 31.70 10.67
CA LYS A 179 -29.83 32.81 9.75
C LYS A 179 -28.48 33.33 9.24
N GLN A 180 -28.32 33.45 7.92
CA GLN A 180 -27.38 34.38 7.31
C GLN A 180 -27.94 34.72 5.91
N ALA A 181 -28.71 35.81 5.78
CA ALA A 181 -28.24 37.16 5.42
C ALA A 181 -27.55 37.13 4.05
N GLN A 182 -28.33 37.25 2.97
CA GLN A 182 -28.58 38.50 2.22
C GLN A 182 -27.33 39.06 1.52
N ASP A 183 -27.40 38.99 0.19
CA ASP A 183 -26.72 39.85 -0.78
C ASP A 183 -26.64 41.32 -0.33
N PRO A 184 -25.60 42.02 -0.81
CA PRO A 184 -25.90 43.18 -1.62
C PRO A 184 -25.12 43.25 -2.93
N GLU A 185 -25.86 43.49 -4.00
CA GLU A 185 -25.42 44.15 -5.22
C GLU A 185 -24.61 45.41 -4.90
N LEU A 186 -23.47 45.62 -5.57
CA LEU A 186 -23.06 46.95 -6.05
C LEU A 186 -22.19 46.82 -7.30
N LEU A 187 -22.80 47.22 -8.43
CA LEU A 187 -22.26 48.14 -9.44
C LEU A 187 -20.75 48.43 -9.37
N ASN A 188 -20.04 48.10 -10.45
CA ASN A 188 -19.10 49.03 -11.05
C ASN A 188 -18.96 48.77 -12.55
N SER A 189 -19.59 49.67 -13.30
CA SER A 189 -19.34 50.02 -14.68
C SER A 189 -18.05 50.84 -14.76
N GLU A 190 -17.05 50.36 -15.51
CA GLU A 190 -16.04 51.24 -16.08
C GLU A 190 -15.80 50.88 -17.54
N ASP A 191 -16.16 51.84 -18.38
CA ASP A 191 -15.82 51.99 -19.79
C ASP A 191 -14.30 51.89 -19.98
N PHE A 192 -13.87 50.95 -20.82
CA PHE A 192 -12.61 51.08 -21.55
C PHE A 192 -12.87 50.88 -23.03
N SER A 193 -13.17 52.00 -23.68
CA SER A 193 -12.92 52.20 -25.10
C SER A 193 -11.45 51.86 -25.40
N ASN A 194 -11.23 50.79 -26.14
CA ASN A 194 -9.97 50.58 -26.83
C ASN A 194 -10.27 50.39 -28.31
N ASP A 195 -10.07 51.48 -29.04
CA ASP A 195 -9.88 51.51 -30.48
C ASP A 195 -8.88 50.43 -30.90
N ARG A 196 -9.36 49.46 -31.69
CA ARG A 196 -8.49 48.50 -32.37
C ARG A 196 -8.73 48.58 -33.87
N PRO A 197 -7.68 48.78 -34.68
CA PRO A 197 -7.82 49.12 -36.08
C PRO A 197 -8.41 47.97 -36.89
N SER A 198 -9.35 48.35 -37.75
CA SER A 198 -9.90 47.54 -38.83
C SER A 198 -8.80 47.06 -39.76
N VAL A 199 -8.53 45.76 -39.73
CA VAL A 199 -7.77 45.07 -40.77
C VAL A 199 -8.74 44.16 -41.51
N SER A 200 -9.22 44.67 -42.64
CA SER A 200 -9.85 43.88 -43.69
C SER A 200 -8.90 42.79 -44.14
N ASN A 201 -9.28 41.53 -43.96
CA ASN A 201 -8.77 40.41 -44.74
C ASN A 201 -9.93 39.49 -45.12
N GLN A 202 -10.42 39.75 -46.33
CA GLN A 202 -10.85 38.81 -47.37
C GLN A 202 -11.09 37.35 -46.93
N SER A 203 -12.38 37.01 -46.86
CA SER A 203 -13.02 35.99 -47.71
C SER A 203 -12.14 34.83 -48.19
N LEU A 204 -12.18 33.73 -47.45
CA LEU A 204 -12.08 32.37 -47.98
C LEU A 204 -13.22 31.54 -47.39
N GLU A 205 -14.29 31.48 -48.17
CA GLU A 205 -15.28 30.41 -48.33
C GLU A 205 -15.38 29.37 -47.20
N ALA A 206 -16.34 29.64 -46.33
CA ALA A 206 -17.38 28.73 -45.84
C ALA A 206 -17.32 27.28 -46.36
N GLN A 207 -16.60 26.42 -45.63
CA GLN A 207 -17.11 25.10 -45.28
C GLN A 207 -17.24 25.02 -43.77
N GLU A 208 -18.44 25.36 -43.33
CA GLU A 208 -19.00 25.19 -42.00
C GLU A 208 -19.09 23.69 -41.68
N ASN A 209 -17.93 23.07 -41.44
CA ASN A 209 -17.85 21.80 -40.75
C ASN A 209 -18.28 22.04 -39.31
N ARG A 210 -19.52 21.67 -39.01
CA ARG A 210 -20.09 21.50 -37.67
C ARG A 210 -18.98 21.19 -36.67
N GLU A 211 -18.89 21.99 -35.61
CA GLU A 211 -17.93 21.94 -34.49
C GLU A 211 -17.78 20.53 -33.88
N GLY A 212 -17.17 19.62 -34.62
CA GLY A 212 -16.78 18.33 -34.16
C GLY A 212 -15.61 18.56 -33.23
N LYS A 213 -15.89 18.68 -31.92
CA LYS A 213 -14.87 18.72 -30.87
C LYS A 213 -13.90 17.58 -31.11
N TYR A 214 -12.74 17.90 -31.67
CA TYR A 214 -11.67 16.94 -31.91
C TYR A 214 -11.30 16.34 -30.57
N THR A 215 -11.67 15.09 -30.37
CA THR A 215 -11.35 14.34 -29.16
C THR A 215 -10.14 13.47 -29.48
N PRO A 216 -8.98 13.69 -28.83
CA PRO A 216 -7.77 12.91 -29.03
C PRO A 216 -8.07 11.39 -29.07
N PRO A 217 -7.45 10.61 -29.97
CA PRO A 217 -7.72 9.17 -30.12
C PRO A 217 -7.60 8.38 -28.81
N ILE A 218 -6.75 8.84 -27.90
CA ILE A 218 -6.55 8.21 -26.59
C ILE A 218 -7.78 8.32 -25.68
N LEU A 219 -8.49 9.44 -25.73
CA LEU A 219 -9.70 9.66 -24.95
C LEU A 219 -10.88 8.86 -25.48
N GLN A 220 -10.92 8.59 -26.79
CA GLN A 220 -11.93 7.71 -27.39
C GLN A 220 -11.85 6.28 -26.83
N ARG A 221 -10.65 5.80 -26.48
CA ARG A 221 -10.49 4.49 -25.82
C ARG A 221 -11.10 4.49 -24.42
N ALA A 222 -10.85 5.54 -23.64
CA ALA A 222 -11.44 5.70 -22.31
C ALA A 222 -12.97 5.81 -22.36
N GLU A 223 -13.52 6.54 -23.33
CA GLU A 223 -14.96 6.67 -23.54
C GLU A 223 -15.61 5.31 -23.84
N LYS A 224 -14.95 4.46 -24.64
CA LYS A 224 -15.41 3.08 -24.91
C LYS A 224 -15.49 2.20 -23.66
N ILE A 225 -14.71 2.49 -22.62
CA ILE A 225 -14.73 1.80 -21.32
C ILE A 225 -15.80 2.39 -20.37
N GLY A 226 -16.54 3.42 -20.81
CA GLY A 226 -17.58 4.07 -20.03
C GLY A 226 -17.07 5.21 -19.14
N VAL A 227 -15.89 5.78 -19.44
CA VAL A 227 -15.38 6.96 -18.74
C VAL A 227 -16.17 8.19 -19.16
N ASN A 228 -16.68 8.95 -18.19
CA ASN A 228 -17.33 10.23 -18.44
C ASN A 228 -16.30 11.35 -18.58
N LEU A 229 -15.90 11.65 -19.82
CA LEU A 229 -14.94 12.72 -20.15
C LEU A 229 -15.46 14.14 -19.89
N ARG A 230 -16.76 14.30 -19.60
CA ARG A 230 -17.36 15.60 -19.25
C ARG A 230 -17.27 15.92 -17.75
N ASP A 231 -16.77 14.98 -16.94
CA ASP A 231 -16.58 15.20 -15.51
C ASP A 231 -15.55 16.31 -15.25
N ARG A 232 -15.94 17.35 -14.50
CA ARG A 232 -15.09 18.53 -14.23
C ARG A 232 -13.82 18.18 -13.46
N ASN A 233 -13.85 17.18 -12.57
CA ASN A 233 -12.68 16.81 -11.78
C ASN A 233 -11.69 16.06 -12.65
N LEU A 234 -12.16 15.10 -13.45
CA LEU A 234 -11.31 14.39 -14.40
C LEU A 234 -10.67 15.36 -15.42
N GLN A 235 -11.43 16.32 -15.96
CA GLN A 235 -10.88 17.33 -16.87
C GLN A 235 -9.77 18.16 -16.22
N ARG A 236 -9.95 18.57 -14.96
CA ARG A 236 -8.92 19.31 -14.21
C ARG A 236 -7.65 18.48 -14.03
N VAL A 237 -7.78 17.20 -13.68
CA VAL A 237 -6.66 16.28 -13.49
C VAL A 237 -5.92 16.00 -14.80
N ILE A 238 -6.64 15.81 -15.91
CA ILE A 238 -6.05 15.64 -17.25
C ILE A 238 -5.29 16.90 -17.69
N ALA A 239 -5.84 18.10 -17.42
CA ALA A 239 -5.19 19.36 -17.75
C ALA A 239 -3.90 19.57 -16.95
N LEU A 240 -3.84 19.07 -15.72
CA LEU A 240 -2.66 19.15 -14.85
C LEU A 240 -1.56 18.13 -15.23
N TRP A 241 -1.93 16.91 -15.63
CA TRP A 241 -0.98 15.83 -15.93
C TRP A 241 -1.33 15.06 -17.22
N PRO A 242 -1.28 15.71 -18.39
CA PRO A 242 -1.63 15.08 -19.66
C PRO A 242 -0.71 13.91 -20.04
N GLU A 243 0.54 13.93 -19.60
CA GLU A 243 1.56 12.90 -19.86
C GLU A 243 1.29 11.57 -19.15
N ARG A 244 0.54 11.60 -18.02
CA ARG A 244 0.18 10.40 -17.25
C ARG A 244 -1.04 9.67 -17.79
N LEU A 245 -1.83 10.35 -18.61
CA LEU A 245 -3.08 9.85 -19.17
C LEU A 245 -2.93 8.52 -19.94
N PRO A 246 -1.92 8.31 -20.82
CA PRO A 246 -1.75 7.03 -21.51
C PRO A 246 -1.56 5.85 -20.57
N THR A 247 -0.71 6.02 -19.55
CA THR A 247 -0.41 5.00 -18.55
C THR A 247 -1.65 4.67 -17.71
N ALA A 248 -2.38 5.70 -17.27
CA ALA A 248 -3.60 5.53 -16.48
C ALA A 248 -4.71 4.82 -17.27
N ILE A 249 -4.82 5.08 -18.58
CA ILE A 249 -5.75 4.36 -19.47
C ILE A 249 -5.34 2.89 -19.59
N ALA A 250 -4.05 2.58 -19.71
CA ALA A 250 -3.58 1.19 -19.73
C ALA A 250 -3.94 0.44 -18.43
N CYS A 251 -3.78 1.08 -17.26
CA CYS A 251 -4.23 0.51 -15.98
C CYS A 251 -5.74 0.19 -15.96
N LEU A 252 -6.54 1.09 -16.54
CA LEU A 252 -7.99 0.95 -16.58
C LEU A 252 -8.41 -0.17 -17.55
N GLU A 253 -7.74 -0.29 -18.69
CA GLU A 253 -7.98 -1.37 -19.66
C GLU A 253 -7.73 -2.75 -19.03
N GLU A 254 -6.66 -2.90 -18.24
CA GLU A 254 -6.32 -4.12 -17.53
C GLU A 254 -7.38 -4.50 -16.49
N LYS A 255 -7.85 -3.53 -15.70
CA LYS A 255 -8.81 -3.77 -14.61
C LYS A 255 -10.27 -3.57 -15.01
N ARG A 256 -10.56 -3.46 -16.31
CA ARG A 256 -11.90 -3.20 -16.89
C ARG A 256 -13.02 -4.03 -16.27
N ALA A 257 -12.80 -5.33 -16.05
CA ALA A 257 -13.84 -6.23 -15.55
C ALA A 257 -14.16 -6.02 -14.07
N THR A 258 -13.23 -5.45 -13.31
CA THR A 258 -13.31 -5.32 -11.84
C THR A 258 -13.75 -3.92 -11.41
N VAL A 259 -13.54 -2.91 -12.27
CA VAL A 259 -13.77 -1.50 -11.91
C VAL A 259 -15.24 -1.10 -12.06
N LYS A 260 -15.90 -0.83 -10.94
CA LYS A 260 -17.30 -0.34 -10.91
C LYS A 260 -17.47 1.10 -11.39
N HIS A 261 -16.45 1.95 -11.21
CA HIS A 261 -16.51 3.39 -11.49
C HIS A 261 -15.29 3.85 -12.30
N PRO A 262 -15.31 3.67 -13.64
CA PRO A 262 -14.14 3.89 -14.49
C PRO A 262 -13.64 5.35 -14.46
N THR A 263 -14.54 6.35 -14.37
CA THR A 263 -14.16 7.77 -14.27
C THR A 263 -13.34 8.08 -13.01
N ARG A 264 -13.80 7.63 -11.84
CA ARG A 264 -13.08 7.86 -10.57
C ARG A 264 -11.79 7.06 -10.50
N PHE A 265 -11.76 5.86 -11.10
CA PHE A 265 -10.55 5.07 -11.22
C PHE A 265 -9.49 5.80 -12.05
N LEU A 266 -9.87 6.29 -13.24
CA LEU A 266 -8.95 7.02 -14.12
C LEU A 266 -8.41 8.29 -13.44
N GLN A 267 -9.27 9.04 -12.75
CA GLN A 267 -8.86 10.22 -12.00
C GLN A 267 -7.77 9.88 -10.98
N ARG A 268 -8.00 8.89 -10.10
CA ARG A 268 -7.00 8.46 -9.10
C ARG A 268 -5.74 7.91 -9.74
N ALA A 269 -5.86 7.13 -10.82
CA ALA A 269 -4.70 6.57 -11.51
C ALA A 269 -3.77 7.67 -12.06
N ILE A 270 -4.31 8.81 -12.51
CA ILE A 270 -3.52 9.97 -12.94
C ILE A 270 -2.88 10.69 -11.74
N GLU A 271 -3.67 10.96 -10.68
CA GLU A 271 -3.22 11.65 -9.47
C GLU A 271 -2.06 10.88 -8.80
N ASP A 272 -2.25 9.58 -8.58
CA ASP A 272 -1.33 8.69 -7.88
C ASP A 272 -0.24 8.07 -8.79
N SER A 273 -0.21 8.44 -10.08
CA SER A 273 0.76 7.91 -11.06
C SER A 273 0.80 6.38 -11.15
N TRP A 274 -0.37 5.73 -11.13
CA TRP A 274 -0.44 4.28 -11.24
C TRP A 274 0.19 3.81 -12.55
N GLN A 275 1.01 2.76 -12.45
CA GLN A 275 1.55 2.06 -13.60
C GLN A 275 0.64 0.87 -13.89
N PRO A 276 0.39 0.50 -15.17
CA PRO A 276 -0.28 -0.75 -15.46
C PRO A 276 0.54 -1.83 -14.77
N GLU A 277 -0.14 -2.80 -14.16
CA GLU A 277 0.58 -3.99 -13.75
C GLU A 277 1.08 -4.52 -15.10
N LYS A 278 2.38 -4.36 -15.37
CA LYS A 278 2.98 -4.97 -16.55
C LYS A 278 2.60 -6.41 -16.35
N GLY A 279 1.63 -6.89 -17.15
CA GLY A 279 1.05 -8.19 -16.94
C GLY A 279 2.22 -9.14 -16.99
N HIS A 280 2.73 -9.48 -15.81
CA HIS A 280 3.74 -10.50 -15.67
C HIS A 280 2.91 -11.76 -15.73
N THR A 281 2.32 -11.98 -16.91
CA THR A 281 1.71 -13.23 -17.28
C THR A 281 2.79 -14.23 -16.98
N ALA A 282 2.53 -15.06 -15.97
CA ALA A 282 3.47 -16.09 -15.61
C ALA A 282 3.83 -16.84 -16.90
N PRO A 283 5.12 -17.13 -17.14
CA PRO A 283 5.54 -17.77 -18.37
C PRO A 283 4.66 -18.98 -18.67
N THR A 284 4.30 -19.16 -19.95
CA THR A 284 3.40 -20.25 -20.36
C THR A 284 3.84 -21.58 -19.75
N GLY A 285 2.92 -22.27 -19.08
CA GLY A 285 3.18 -23.54 -18.39
C GLY A 285 3.68 -23.44 -16.95
N PHE A 286 3.99 -22.24 -16.43
CA PHE A 286 4.44 -22.05 -15.05
C PHE A 286 3.45 -22.63 -14.03
N GLY A 287 2.16 -22.33 -14.17
CA GLY A 287 1.15 -22.79 -13.21
C GLY A 287 1.09 -24.32 -13.09
N ALA A 288 1.15 -25.04 -14.22
CA ALA A 288 1.17 -26.50 -14.23
C ALA A 288 2.47 -27.04 -13.60
N TRP A 289 3.61 -26.47 -13.97
CA TRP A 289 4.92 -26.85 -13.42
C TRP A 289 5.00 -26.61 -11.91
N PHE A 290 4.56 -25.44 -11.43
CA PHE A 290 4.65 -25.06 -10.01
C PHE A 290 3.76 -25.96 -9.14
N ASN A 291 2.56 -26.29 -9.61
CA ASN A 291 1.67 -27.21 -8.92
C ASN A 291 2.26 -28.62 -8.80
N GLU A 292 2.90 -29.12 -9.86
CA GLU A 292 3.63 -30.40 -9.82
C GLU A 292 4.81 -30.35 -8.85
N ALA A 293 5.64 -29.31 -8.96
CA ALA A 293 6.79 -29.12 -8.08
C ALA A 293 6.38 -29.03 -6.61
N ARG A 294 5.26 -28.37 -6.32
CA ARG A 294 4.69 -28.25 -4.96
C ARG A 294 4.15 -29.58 -4.45
N ARG A 295 3.48 -30.37 -5.31
CA ARG A 295 3.01 -31.73 -4.95
C ARG A 295 4.18 -32.64 -4.56
N ARG A 296 5.33 -32.48 -5.22
CA ARG A 296 6.58 -33.20 -4.91
C ARG A 296 7.36 -32.59 -3.74
N SER A 297 6.84 -31.55 -3.09
CA SER A 297 7.50 -30.82 -2.00
C SER A 297 8.88 -30.26 -2.37
N LEU A 298 9.10 -29.87 -3.63
CA LEU A 298 10.37 -29.31 -4.12
C LEU A 298 10.44 -27.78 -3.97
N VAL A 299 9.28 -27.13 -3.97
CA VAL A 299 9.13 -25.66 -3.95
C VAL A 299 8.22 -25.21 -2.81
N VAL A 300 8.50 -24.02 -2.28
CA VAL A 300 7.77 -23.41 -1.17
C VAL A 300 6.91 -22.24 -1.65
N ALA A 301 7.49 -21.36 -2.47
CA ALA A 301 6.86 -20.12 -2.91
C ALA A 301 7.36 -19.69 -4.29
N SER A 302 6.70 -18.71 -4.90
CA SER A 302 7.16 -18.04 -6.11
C SER A 302 6.91 -16.54 -6.01
N GLU A 303 7.80 -15.74 -6.58
CA GLU A 303 7.75 -14.28 -6.55
C GLU A 303 8.30 -13.70 -7.85
N MET A 304 7.68 -12.62 -8.33
CA MET A 304 8.19 -11.85 -9.46
C MET A 304 9.15 -10.77 -8.94
N ARG A 305 10.45 -10.88 -9.23
CA ARG A 305 11.46 -9.89 -8.86
C ARG A 305 12.08 -9.29 -10.11
N GLU A 306 12.02 -7.96 -10.24
CA GLU A 306 12.61 -7.23 -11.38
C GLU A 306 12.12 -7.74 -12.75
N GLY A 307 10.88 -8.25 -12.81
CA GLY A 307 10.29 -8.84 -14.01
C GLY A 307 10.74 -10.27 -14.33
N VAL A 308 11.55 -10.88 -13.47
CA VAL A 308 11.94 -12.30 -13.56
C VAL A 308 11.12 -13.10 -12.54
N LEU A 309 10.43 -14.13 -13.01
CA LEU A 309 9.74 -15.05 -12.13
C LEU A 309 10.77 -15.95 -11.44
N THR A 310 10.85 -15.84 -10.11
CA THR A 310 11.72 -16.65 -9.26
C THR A 310 10.90 -17.61 -8.42
N VAL A 311 11.48 -18.77 -8.13
CA VAL A 311 10.85 -19.83 -7.33
C VAL A 311 11.75 -20.14 -6.14
N CYS A 312 11.16 -20.16 -4.95
CA CYS A 312 11.81 -20.56 -3.72
C CYS A 312 11.74 -22.09 -3.60
N LEU A 313 12.89 -22.75 -3.61
CA LEU A 313 12.99 -24.19 -3.39
C LEU A 313 12.90 -24.54 -1.91
N LYS A 314 12.77 -25.84 -1.58
CA LYS A 314 12.72 -26.34 -0.20
C LYS A 314 13.96 -25.98 0.64
N ASN A 315 15.11 -25.79 0.00
CA ASN A 315 16.34 -25.31 0.64
C ASN A 315 16.42 -23.77 0.74
N GLU A 316 15.29 -23.08 0.64
CA GLU A 316 15.13 -21.63 0.77
C GLU A 316 15.88 -20.78 -0.27
N ARG A 317 16.37 -21.41 -1.35
CA ARG A 317 17.02 -20.70 -2.45
C ARG A 317 16.02 -20.23 -3.48
N TRP A 318 16.15 -18.96 -3.87
CA TRP A 318 15.38 -18.33 -4.94
C TRP A 318 16.10 -18.45 -6.27
N ILE A 319 15.45 -19.08 -7.26
CA ILE A 319 16.06 -19.34 -8.57
C ILE A 319 15.10 -18.93 -9.68
N PRO A 320 15.59 -18.31 -10.78
CA PRO A 320 14.75 -18.00 -11.93
C PRO A 320 14.07 -19.26 -12.50
N PHE A 321 12.75 -19.16 -12.73
CA PHE A 321 11.94 -20.25 -13.27
C PHE A 321 12.50 -20.81 -14.58
N GLU A 322 13.07 -19.95 -15.42
CA GLU A 322 13.64 -20.34 -16.72
C GLU A 322 14.79 -21.36 -16.58
N GLN A 323 15.55 -21.32 -15.47
CA GLN A 323 16.61 -22.29 -15.20
C GLN A 323 16.04 -23.61 -14.67
N LEU A 324 14.92 -23.56 -13.94
CA LEU A 324 14.30 -24.73 -13.34
C LEU A 324 13.52 -25.55 -14.36
N ARG A 325 12.85 -24.90 -15.32
CA ARG A 325 11.99 -25.58 -16.29
C ARG A 325 12.75 -26.48 -17.28
N GLN A 326 14.05 -26.27 -17.43
CA GLN A 326 14.92 -27.07 -18.31
C GLN A 326 15.41 -28.37 -17.65
N ARG A 327 15.25 -28.50 -16.33
CA ARG A 327 15.71 -29.66 -15.57
C ARG A 327 14.59 -30.68 -15.41
N SER A 328 14.96 -31.94 -15.42
CA SER A 328 14.06 -33.03 -15.02
C SER A 328 13.75 -32.97 -13.52
N TRP A 329 12.67 -33.63 -13.10
CA TRP A 329 12.29 -33.70 -11.69
C TRP A 329 13.34 -34.43 -10.83
N ASP A 330 13.99 -35.44 -11.39
CA ASP A 330 15.01 -36.23 -10.68
C ASP A 330 16.28 -35.41 -10.46
N GLU A 331 16.69 -34.63 -11.47
CA GLU A 331 17.82 -33.68 -11.33
C GLU A 331 17.51 -32.58 -10.30
N LEU A 332 16.29 -32.05 -10.28
CA LEU A 332 15.88 -31.06 -9.27
C LEU A 332 15.90 -31.65 -7.86
N SER A 333 15.42 -32.88 -7.71
CA SER A 333 15.39 -33.59 -6.42
C SER A 333 16.79 -33.93 -5.93
N ALA A 334 17.64 -34.47 -6.80
CA ALA A 334 19.05 -34.75 -6.51
C ALA A 334 19.81 -33.48 -6.15
N TRP A 335 19.55 -32.38 -6.88
CA TRP A 335 20.19 -31.10 -6.60
C TRP A 335 19.79 -30.54 -5.23
N ILE A 336 18.50 -30.55 -4.89
CA ILE A 336 18.03 -30.14 -3.56
C ILE A 336 18.61 -31.04 -2.47
N GLY A 337 18.69 -32.35 -2.70
CA GLY A 337 19.25 -33.32 -1.74
C GLY A 337 20.76 -33.17 -1.52
N SER A 338 21.54 -32.93 -2.58
CA SER A 338 23.00 -32.78 -2.51
C SER A 338 23.46 -31.59 -1.66
N LEU A 339 22.62 -30.56 -1.56
CA LEU A 339 22.92 -29.32 -0.83
C LEU A 339 22.74 -29.44 0.68
N ASN A 340 21.93 -30.39 1.15
CA ASN A 340 21.68 -30.58 2.59
C ASN A 340 22.82 -31.33 3.30
N HIS A 341 23.80 -31.87 2.58
CA HIS A 341 24.95 -32.59 3.15
C HIS A 341 26.23 -31.73 3.27
N ALA A 342 26.19 -30.47 2.81
CA ALA A 342 27.35 -29.57 2.79
C ALA A 342 27.42 -28.59 3.98
N PHE A 343 26.46 -28.66 4.90
CA PHE A 343 26.39 -27.90 6.16
C PHE A 343 26.13 -28.88 7.30
#